data_AF-A0A8I1FX74-F1
#
_entry.id   AF-A0A8I1FX74-F1
#
_cell.length_a   1.000
_cell.length_b   1.000
_cell.length_c   1.000
_cell.angle_alpha   90.00
_cell.angle_beta   90.00
_cell.angle_gamma   90.00
#
_symmetry.space_group_name_H-M   'P 1'
#
loop_
_entity.id
_entity.type
_entity.pdbx_description
1 polymer ?
#
loop_
_entity_poly.entity_id
_entity_poly.type
_entity_poly.pdbx_seq_one_letter_code
_entity_poly.pdbx_strand_id
1 'polypeptide(L)'
;MYDKTNLTVSEAPELMEESNLSVGGHVLMVHYQQGLTDYLAIALLHQSTGVSLDENMNVVAAPHLDFGHVHLAARVNISEWQGNPASKQYVSFIKPKLGRKACDYFREFIGCQEGVDSPGETRTLLKAFSDFVEQEDLPEESAREKTQTLVQYASSQTKIGQSIGLSELSSLLDEARPDAFVEHLRLKDYGLSEEFPADKKILNKFQRFTGRVDGLSISFEQHLLGNKLEFDAENKTLLIRNLPTQLLEQLTRATEA
;
A
#
# COMPACT_ATOMS: atom_id res chain seq x y z
N MET A 1 16.29 -3.86 21.85
CA MET A 1 15.69 -4.16 20.54
C MET A 1 15.72 -5.67 20.42
N TYR A 2 14.66 -6.34 20.84
CA TYR A 2 14.60 -7.81 20.84
C TYR A 2 14.26 -8.28 19.43
N ASP A 3 15.13 -9.11 18.87
CA ASP A 3 14.92 -9.82 17.61
C ASP A 3 13.87 -10.93 17.86
N LYS A 4 12.59 -10.58 17.70
CA LYS A 4 11.44 -11.49 17.86
C LYS A 4 11.18 -12.32 16.58
N THR A 5 12.17 -12.51 15.71
CA THR A 5 11.99 -13.29 14.47
C THR A 5 11.95 -14.81 14.73
N ASN A 6 12.31 -15.24 15.94
CA ASN A 6 12.22 -16.63 16.40
C ASN A 6 11.23 -16.75 17.57
N LEU A 7 9.94 -16.48 17.33
CA LEU A 7 8.92 -16.90 18.29
C LEU A 7 8.79 -18.43 18.19
N THR A 8 9.40 -19.14 19.13
CA THR A 8 9.14 -20.57 19.28
C THR A 8 7.74 -20.76 19.85
N VAL A 9 7.02 -21.80 19.42
CA VAL A 9 5.65 -22.13 19.88
C VAL A 9 5.54 -22.19 21.42
N SER A 10 6.67 -22.42 22.11
CA SER A 10 6.79 -22.43 23.57
C SER A 10 6.76 -21.05 24.25
N GLU A 11 7.08 -19.96 23.56
CA GLU A 11 7.15 -18.59 24.12
C GLU A 11 5.85 -17.80 23.90
N ALA A 12 4.96 -18.31 23.05
CA ALA A 12 3.64 -17.74 22.79
C ALA A 12 2.74 -17.61 24.04
N PRO A 13 2.69 -18.58 24.98
CA PRO A 13 1.84 -18.48 26.18
C PRO A 13 2.23 -17.33 27.12
N GLU A 14 3.54 -17.12 27.34
CA GLU A 14 4.06 -16.07 28.24
C GLU A 14 3.73 -14.66 27.70
N LEU A 15 3.82 -14.47 26.38
CA LEU A 15 3.44 -13.22 25.73
C LEU A 15 1.91 -12.97 25.77
N MET A 16 1.09 -14.01 25.84
CA MET A 16 -0.37 -13.88 26.03
C MET A 16 -0.73 -13.49 27.47
N GLU A 17 0.02 -13.98 28.46
CA GLU A 17 -0.17 -13.60 29.88
C GLU A 17 0.27 -12.16 30.14
N GLU A 18 1.39 -11.70 29.57
CA GLU A 18 1.88 -10.33 29.73
C GLU A 18 1.01 -9.27 29.02
N SER A 19 0.36 -9.63 27.91
CA SER A 19 -0.43 -8.69 27.09
C SER A 19 -1.85 -8.44 27.62
N ASN A 20 -2.21 -9.00 28.76
CA ASN A 20 -3.48 -8.77 29.45
C ASN A 20 -4.70 -8.99 28.53
N LEU A 21 -4.58 -9.95 27.60
CA LEU A 21 -5.67 -10.45 26.77
C LEU A 21 -6.66 -11.19 27.67
N SER A 22 -7.53 -10.43 28.34
CA SER A 22 -8.73 -10.92 29.05
C SER A 22 -9.80 -11.42 28.08
N VAL A 23 -9.37 -12.03 26.97
CA VAL A 23 -10.20 -12.62 25.93
C VAL A 23 -9.79 -14.09 25.89
N GLY A 24 -10.37 -14.88 26.79
CA GLY A 24 -10.12 -16.33 26.81
C GLY A 24 -10.39 -16.94 25.44
N GLY A 25 -9.54 -17.87 25.02
CA GLY A 25 -9.63 -18.51 23.71
C GLY A 25 -8.46 -19.47 23.45
N HIS A 26 -8.54 -20.19 22.34
CA HIS A 26 -7.54 -21.16 21.88
C HIS A 26 -6.85 -20.61 20.62
N VAL A 27 -5.53 -20.71 20.56
CA VAL A 27 -4.78 -20.37 19.35
C VAL A 27 -4.71 -21.58 18.43
N LEU A 28 -5.28 -21.47 17.24
CA LEU A 28 -5.14 -22.44 16.16
C LEU A 28 -4.00 -22.01 15.24
N MET A 29 -3.01 -22.88 15.04
CA MET A 29 -1.97 -22.72 14.04
C MET A 29 -2.05 -23.86 13.03
N VAL A 30 -2.16 -23.53 11.75
CA VAL A 30 -2.26 -24.50 10.66
C VAL A 30 -1.22 -24.17 9.60
N HIS A 31 -0.26 -25.07 9.43
CA HIS A 31 0.61 -25.07 8.27
C HIS A 31 -0.05 -25.86 7.15
N TYR A 32 -0.22 -25.26 5.98
CA TYR A 32 -0.83 -25.91 4.83
C TYR A 32 -0.22 -25.40 3.53
N GLN A 33 -0.31 -26.24 2.50
CA GLN A 33 0.14 -25.92 1.16
C GLN A 33 -1.06 -25.69 0.24
N GLN A 34 -1.03 -24.62 -0.54
CA GLN A 34 -2.01 -24.36 -1.58
C GLN A 34 -1.28 -24.19 -2.91
N GLY A 35 -1.40 -25.19 -3.79
CA GLY A 35 -0.59 -25.27 -5.00
C GLY A 35 0.87 -25.53 -4.66
N LEU A 36 1.76 -24.61 -5.06
CA LEU A 36 3.20 -24.65 -4.74
C LEU A 36 3.59 -23.68 -3.63
N THR A 37 2.62 -23.06 -2.96
CA THR A 37 2.86 -22.01 -1.97
C THR A 37 2.53 -22.53 -0.57
N ASP A 38 3.46 -22.34 0.35
CA ASP A 38 3.35 -22.71 1.75
C ASP A 38 2.77 -21.55 2.57
N TYR A 39 1.77 -21.86 3.40
CA TYR A 39 1.08 -20.90 4.24
C TYR A 39 1.03 -21.35 5.69
N LEU A 40 1.10 -20.38 6.60
CA LEU A 40 0.76 -20.54 8.01
C LEU A 40 -0.48 -19.71 8.33
N ALA A 41 -1.60 -20.35 8.64
CA ALA A 41 -2.76 -19.68 9.22
C ALA A 41 -2.67 -19.71 10.74
N ILE A 42 -2.95 -18.58 11.38
CA ILE A 42 -3.00 -18.44 12.83
C ILE A 42 -4.32 -17.76 13.19
N ALA A 43 -5.13 -18.35 14.07
CA ALA A 43 -6.42 -17.80 14.46
C ALA A 43 -6.62 -17.92 15.97
N LEU A 44 -7.23 -16.90 16.59
CA LEU A 44 -7.72 -16.97 17.96
C LEU A 44 -9.20 -17.38 17.92
N LEU A 45 -9.49 -18.58 18.42
CA LEU A 45 -10.83 -19.16 18.44
C LEU A 45 -11.40 -19.11 19.85
N HIS A 46 -12.65 -18.67 19.98
CA HIS A 46 -13.34 -18.72 21.26
C HIS A 46 -13.96 -20.10 21.46
N GLN A 47 -14.07 -20.51 22.72
CA GLN A 47 -14.86 -21.67 23.10
C GLN A 47 -16.31 -21.25 23.28
N SER A 48 -17.20 -21.87 22.52
CA SER A 48 -18.65 -21.70 22.62
C SER A 48 -19.27 -22.98 23.20
N THR A 49 -20.47 -22.88 23.76
CA THR A 49 -21.22 -24.04 24.25
C THR A 49 -22.42 -24.26 23.36
N GLY A 50 -22.46 -25.43 22.72
CA GLY A 50 -23.58 -25.90 21.91
C GLY A 50 -24.42 -26.90 22.69
N VAL A 51 -25.41 -27.44 22.00
CA VAL A 51 -26.25 -28.53 22.49
C VAL A 51 -25.89 -29.80 21.74
N SER A 52 -25.64 -30.88 22.47
CA SER A 52 -25.40 -32.21 21.91
C SER A 52 -26.29 -33.24 22.59
N LEU A 53 -26.28 -34.46 22.06
CA LEU A 53 -26.87 -35.63 22.69
C LEU A 53 -25.76 -36.49 23.29
N ASP A 54 -25.97 -36.99 24.50
CA ASP A 54 -25.11 -38.02 25.09
C ASP A 54 -25.49 -39.42 24.57
N GLU A 55 -24.76 -40.45 25.03
CA GLU A 55 -24.99 -41.85 24.64
C GLU A 55 -26.40 -42.36 24.99
N ASN A 56 -27.09 -41.70 25.92
CA ASN A 56 -28.44 -42.03 26.38
C ASN A 56 -29.51 -41.13 25.74
N MET A 57 -29.17 -40.36 24.71
CA MET A 57 -30.05 -39.39 24.04
C MET A 57 -30.54 -38.26 24.94
N ASN A 58 -29.84 -37.96 26.04
CA ASN A 58 -30.12 -36.78 26.83
C ASN A 58 -29.48 -35.55 26.20
N VAL A 59 -30.19 -34.44 26.29
CA VAL A 59 -29.70 -33.14 25.86
C VAL A 59 -28.64 -32.65 26.84
N VAL A 60 -27.40 -32.49 26.37
CA VAL A 60 -26.26 -32.04 27.18
C VAL A 60 -25.61 -30.81 26.55
N ALA A 61 -25.03 -29.97 27.41
CA ALA A 61 -24.20 -28.87 26.97
C ALA A 61 -22.84 -29.40 26.48
N ALA A 62 -22.45 -29.03 25.27
CA ALA A 62 -21.21 -29.48 24.64
C ALA A 62 -20.31 -28.28 24.29
N PRO A 63 -19.19 -28.08 25.00
CA PRO A 63 -18.18 -27.11 24.61
C PRO A 63 -17.59 -27.45 23.24
N HIS A 64 -17.41 -26.45 22.38
CA HIS A 64 -16.77 -26.58 21.07
C HIS A 64 -16.02 -25.29 20.72
N LEU A 65 -15.11 -25.38 19.75
CA LEU A 65 -14.45 -24.19 19.18
C LEU A 65 -15.38 -23.54 18.17
N ASP A 66 -15.61 -22.24 18.29
CA ASP A 66 -16.42 -21.48 17.35
C ASP A 66 -15.59 -21.07 16.12
N PHE A 67 -15.81 -21.79 15.01
CA PHE A 67 -15.25 -21.45 13.70
C PHE A 67 -16.15 -20.51 12.89
N GLY A 68 -17.40 -20.27 13.33
CA GLY A 68 -18.34 -19.39 12.66
C GLY A 68 -18.01 -17.91 12.85
N HIS A 69 -17.37 -17.56 13.97
CA HIS A 69 -17.04 -16.19 14.34
C HIS A 69 -15.54 -15.99 14.59
N VAL A 70 -14.71 -16.26 13.58
CA VAL A 70 -13.27 -15.96 13.64
C VAL A 70 -13.06 -14.45 13.50
N HIS A 71 -12.87 -13.77 14.62
CA HIS A 71 -12.64 -12.32 14.64
C HIS A 71 -11.17 -11.92 14.50
N LEU A 72 -10.26 -12.78 14.91
CA LEU A 72 -8.81 -12.54 14.89
C LEU A 72 -8.12 -13.71 14.22
N ALA A 73 -7.62 -13.49 13.01
CA ALA A 73 -6.74 -14.43 12.34
C ALA A 73 -5.76 -13.71 11.43
N ALA A 74 -4.61 -14.35 11.22
CA ALA A 74 -3.58 -13.99 10.28
C ALA A 74 -3.31 -15.17 9.35
N ARG A 75 -2.93 -14.87 8.11
CA ARG A 75 -2.35 -15.84 7.19
C ARG A 75 -0.99 -15.31 6.75
N VAL A 76 0.04 -16.12 6.91
CA VAL A 76 1.40 -15.85 6.49
C VAL A 76 1.69 -16.69 5.24
N ASN A 77 2.11 -16.06 4.15
CA ASN A 77 2.68 -16.73 2.98
C ASN A 77 4.17 -16.96 3.24
N ILE A 78 4.53 -18.18 3.64
CA ILE A 78 5.89 -18.55 4.01
C ILE A 78 6.81 -18.48 2.79
N SER A 79 6.33 -18.95 1.63
CA SER A 79 7.13 -18.94 0.40
C SER A 79 7.51 -17.53 -0.03
N GLU A 80 6.61 -16.54 0.10
CA GLU A 80 6.90 -15.13 -0.19
C GLU A 80 7.83 -14.53 0.86
N TRP A 81 7.59 -14.80 2.14
CA TRP A 81 8.42 -14.31 3.24
C TRP A 81 9.88 -14.76 3.12
N GLN A 82 10.09 -16.03 2.78
CA GLN A 82 11.43 -16.61 2.66
C GLN A 82 12.05 -16.39 1.28
N GLY A 83 11.24 -16.37 0.22
CA GLY A 83 11.70 -16.30 -1.17
C GLY A 83 11.93 -14.88 -1.69
N ASN A 84 11.35 -13.86 -1.04
CA ASN A 84 11.45 -12.47 -1.50
C ASN A 84 11.76 -11.52 -0.33
N PRO A 85 13.05 -11.27 -0.04
CA PRO A 85 13.47 -10.37 1.05
C PRO A 85 13.00 -8.91 0.90
N ALA A 86 12.57 -8.50 -0.30
CA ALA A 86 12.02 -7.17 -0.55
C ALA A 86 10.50 -7.10 -0.31
N SER A 87 9.83 -8.25 -0.22
CA SER A 87 8.39 -8.31 0.00
C SER A 87 8.06 -7.95 1.43
N LYS A 88 7.07 -7.07 1.59
CA LYS A 88 6.43 -6.81 2.88
C LYS A 88 5.00 -7.38 2.94
N GLN A 89 4.52 -7.97 1.85
CA GLN A 89 3.13 -8.45 1.68
C GLN A 89 3.02 -9.97 1.88
N TYR A 90 3.69 -10.49 2.90
CA TYR A 90 3.63 -11.92 3.21
C TYR A 90 2.67 -12.23 4.36
N VAL A 91 2.01 -11.24 4.95
CA VAL A 91 1.01 -11.45 6.02
C VAL A 91 -0.28 -10.71 5.69
N SER A 92 -1.42 -11.37 5.89
CA SER A 92 -2.75 -10.78 5.80
C SER A 92 -3.53 -11.06 7.08
N PHE A 93 -4.35 -10.11 7.53
CA PHE A 93 -5.18 -10.26 8.72
C PHE A 93 -6.68 -10.23 8.38
N ILE A 94 -7.51 -10.94 9.16
CA ILE A 94 -8.95 -10.67 9.16
C ILE A 94 -9.16 -9.27 9.75
N LYS A 95 -9.84 -8.40 9.01
CA LYS A 95 -10.22 -7.05 9.45
C LYS A 95 -11.60 -7.13 10.14
N PRO A 96 -11.70 -7.10 11.48
CA PRO A 96 -12.99 -7.08 12.14
C PRO A 96 -13.68 -5.73 11.93
N LYS A 97 -15.01 -5.76 11.80
CA LYS A 97 -15.84 -4.56 11.65
C LYS A 97 -15.92 -3.72 12.95
N LEU A 98 -15.60 -4.30 14.11
CA LEU A 98 -15.58 -3.64 15.42
C LEU A 98 -14.28 -4.00 16.18
N GLY A 99 -13.61 -3.01 16.76
CA GLY A 99 -12.55 -3.19 17.77
C GLY A 99 -11.10 -3.20 17.26
N ARG A 100 -10.57 -2.03 16.86
CA ARG A 100 -9.15 -1.86 16.46
C ARG A 100 -8.15 -2.39 17.49
N LYS A 101 -8.39 -2.15 18.79
CA LYS A 101 -7.47 -2.54 19.87
C LYS A 101 -7.18 -4.05 19.93
N ALA A 102 -8.18 -4.90 19.70
CA ALA A 102 -8.00 -6.36 19.75
C ALA A 102 -7.13 -6.86 18.59
N CYS A 103 -7.23 -6.22 17.41
CA CYS A 103 -6.32 -6.49 16.30
C CYS A 103 -4.89 -6.06 16.59
N ASP A 104 -4.69 -4.91 17.24
CA ASP A 104 -3.35 -4.41 17.55
C ASP A 104 -2.62 -5.36 18.51
N TYR A 105 -3.31 -5.85 19.55
CA TYR A 105 -2.77 -6.86 20.45
C TYR A 105 -2.49 -8.20 19.73
N PHE A 106 -3.40 -8.65 18.86
CA PHE A 106 -3.17 -9.87 18.08
C PHE A 106 -1.97 -9.73 17.14
N ARG A 107 -1.79 -8.57 16.52
CA ARG A 107 -0.61 -8.27 15.68
C ARG A 107 0.68 -8.30 16.49
N GLU A 108 0.66 -7.72 17.70
CA GLU A 108 1.80 -7.77 18.62
C GLU A 108 2.12 -9.20 19.08
N PHE A 109 1.10 -10.00 19.37
CA PHE A 109 1.24 -11.42 19.73
C PHE A 109 1.88 -12.24 18.62
N ILE A 110 1.41 -12.11 17.38
CA ILE A 110 1.96 -12.82 16.22
C ILE A 110 3.34 -12.27 15.81
N GLY A 111 3.72 -11.08 16.29
CA GLY A 111 4.99 -10.44 15.97
C GLY A 111 5.13 -10.04 14.50
N CYS A 112 4.03 -10.07 13.73
CA CYS A 112 4.02 -9.78 12.30
C CYS A 112 3.32 -8.46 12.02
N GLN A 113 3.93 -7.64 11.17
CA GLN A 113 3.30 -6.42 10.66
C GLN A 113 2.91 -6.63 9.20
N GLU A 114 1.68 -6.27 8.86
CA GLU A 114 1.24 -6.17 7.47
C GLU A 114 2.07 -5.09 6.78
N GLY A 115 2.86 -5.47 5.79
CA GLY A 115 3.65 -4.51 5.04
C GLY A 115 2.79 -3.75 4.06
N VAL A 116 2.90 -2.42 4.10
CA VAL A 116 2.21 -1.55 3.14
C VAL A 116 2.86 -1.66 1.77
N ASP A 117 2.05 -1.90 0.73
CA ASP A 117 2.48 -1.85 -0.67
C ASP A 117 2.68 -0.40 -1.12
N SER A 118 3.75 0.26 -0.67
CA SER A 118 4.05 1.63 -1.10
C SER A 118 4.01 1.78 -2.62
N PRO A 119 4.60 0.86 -3.42
CA PRO A 119 4.46 0.90 -4.87
C PRO A 119 3.02 0.81 -5.39
N GLY A 120 2.23 -0.15 -4.89
CA GLY A 120 0.84 -0.36 -5.29
C GLY A 120 -0.05 0.82 -4.93
N GLU A 121 -0.05 1.21 -3.65
CA GLU A 121 -0.80 2.35 -3.11
C GLU A 121 -0.48 3.65 -3.87
N THR A 122 0.81 3.90 -4.17
CA THR A 122 1.20 5.08 -4.96
C THR A 122 0.64 5.04 -6.38
N ARG A 123 0.62 3.87 -7.05
CA ARG A 123 0.00 3.77 -8.40
C ARG A 123 -1.51 4.00 -8.33
N THR A 124 -2.17 3.40 -7.34
CA THR A 124 -3.61 3.54 -7.14
C THR A 124 -3.97 4.98 -6.83
N LEU A 125 -3.20 5.68 -6.00
CA LEU A 125 -3.39 7.10 -5.71
C LEU A 125 -3.30 7.96 -6.97
N LEU A 126 -2.25 7.76 -7.77
CA LEU A 126 -2.04 8.56 -8.99
C LEU A 126 -3.12 8.29 -10.04
N LYS A 127 -3.59 7.04 -10.14
CA LYS A 127 -4.74 6.69 -10.99
C LYS A 127 -6.00 7.38 -10.51
N ALA A 128 -6.34 7.23 -9.23
CA ALA A 128 -7.54 7.84 -8.65
C ALA A 128 -7.51 9.38 -8.77
N PHE A 129 -6.35 9.99 -8.62
CA PHE A 129 -6.17 11.41 -8.85
C PHE A 129 -6.42 11.82 -10.31
N SER A 130 -5.92 11.04 -11.27
CA SER A 130 -6.18 11.29 -12.69
C SER A 130 -7.68 11.18 -13.01
N ASP A 131 -8.33 10.13 -12.50
CA ASP A 131 -9.78 9.93 -12.66
C ASP A 131 -10.61 11.05 -11.99
N PHE A 132 -10.12 11.62 -10.87
CA PHE A 132 -10.75 12.75 -10.20
C PHE A 132 -10.65 14.03 -11.04
N VAL A 133 -9.47 14.34 -11.56
CA VAL A 133 -9.25 15.51 -12.43
C VAL A 133 -10.08 15.42 -13.70
N GLU A 134 -10.15 14.23 -14.33
CA GLU A 134 -10.99 13.99 -15.51
C GLU A 134 -12.49 14.13 -15.20
N GLN A 135 -12.95 13.64 -14.06
CA GLN A 135 -14.36 13.71 -13.68
C GLN A 135 -14.83 15.13 -13.34
N GLU A 136 -13.96 15.96 -12.76
CA GLU A 136 -14.27 17.36 -12.44
C GLU A 136 -14.21 18.28 -13.67
N ASP A 137 -13.79 17.76 -14.84
CA ASP A 137 -13.63 18.51 -16.10
C ASP A 137 -12.84 19.82 -15.89
N LEU A 138 -11.74 19.72 -15.13
CA LEU A 138 -10.96 20.89 -14.72
C LEU A 138 -10.21 21.50 -15.91
N PRO A 139 -10.13 22.84 -15.98
CA PRO A 139 -9.23 23.52 -16.92
C PRO A 139 -7.79 23.03 -16.74
N GLU A 140 -7.03 22.98 -17.85
CA GLU A 140 -5.66 22.45 -17.88
C GLU A 140 -4.73 23.09 -16.83
N GLU A 141 -4.87 24.41 -16.60
CA GLU A 141 -4.10 25.12 -15.57
C GLU A 141 -4.44 24.61 -14.15
N SER A 142 -5.72 24.43 -13.82
CA SER A 142 -6.14 23.95 -12.50
C SER A 142 -5.76 22.48 -12.28
N ALA A 143 -5.90 21.65 -13.31
CA ALA A 143 -5.44 20.27 -13.30
C ALA A 143 -3.93 20.20 -13.02
N ARG A 144 -3.14 21.07 -13.66
CA ARG A 144 -1.69 21.16 -13.47
C ARG A 144 -1.32 21.61 -12.05
N GLU A 145 -2.00 22.62 -11.50
CA GLU A 145 -1.79 23.08 -10.13
C GLU A 145 -2.07 21.97 -9.11
N LYS A 146 -3.23 21.30 -9.20
CA LYS A 146 -3.56 20.17 -8.31
C LYS A 146 -2.56 19.02 -8.44
N THR A 147 -2.10 18.73 -9.66
CA THR A 147 -1.06 17.71 -9.90
C THR A 147 0.24 18.07 -9.19
N GLN A 148 0.66 19.33 -9.28
CA GLN A 148 1.85 19.84 -8.60
C GLN A 148 1.70 19.75 -7.07
N THR A 149 0.54 20.09 -6.53
CA THR A 149 0.26 19.99 -5.09
C THR A 149 0.37 18.55 -4.59
N LEU A 150 -0.26 17.58 -5.27
CA LEU A 150 -0.15 16.16 -4.90
C LEU A 150 1.29 15.70 -4.88
N VAL A 151 2.02 15.98 -5.96
CA VAL A 151 3.41 15.59 -6.12
C VAL A 151 4.31 16.22 -5.06
N GLN A 152 4.11 17.51 -4.76
CA GLN A 152 4.91 18.24 -3.79
C GLN A 152 4.66 17.71 -2.39
N TYR A 153 3.40 17.49 -2.01
CA TYR A 153 3.05 16.88 -0.73
C TYR A 153 3.65 15.49 -0.59
N ALA A 154 3.39 14.59 -1.55
CA ALA A 154 3.90 13.22 -1.55
C ALA A 154 5.44 13.16 -1.48
N SER A 155 6.13 14.02 -2.24
CA SER A 155 7.59 14.12 -2.23
C SER A 155 8.13 14.65 -0.90
N SER A 156 7.42 15.60 -0.27
CA SER A 156 7.80 16.18 1.02
C SER A 156 7.66 15.15 2.14
N GLN A 157 6.51 14.44 2.20
CA GLN A 157 6.27 13.31 3.11
C GLN A 157 7.36 12.24 2.97
N THR A 158 7.67 11.84 1.73
CA THR A 158 8.75 10.88 1.43
C THR A 158 10.12 11.35 1.93
N LYS A 159 10.42 12.66 1.81
CA LYS A 159 11.71 13.23 2.23
C LYS A 159 11.89 13.22 3.74
N ILE A 160 10.81 13.43 4.49
CA ILE A 160 10.82 13.44 5.97
C ILE A 160 10.52 12.07 6.59
N GLY A 161 10.31 11.04 5.75
CA GLY A 161 10.03 9.67 6.20
C GLY A 161 8.62 9.47 6.77
N GLN A 162 7.67 10.33 6.40
CA GLN A 162 6.27 10.25 6.84
C GLN A 162 5.36 9.67 5.74
N SER A 163 4.18 9.20 6.15
CA SER A 163 3.15 8.68 5.26
C SER A 163 2.35 9.80 4.60
N ILE A 164 1.77 9.52 3.43
CA ILE A 164 0.73 10.34 2.82
C ILE A 164 -0.56 10.07 3.58
N GLY A 165 -1.21 11.11 4.12
CA GLY A 165 -2.58 11.02 4.61
C GLY A 165 -3.58 11.50 3.56
N LEU A 166 -4.58 10.68 3.24
CA LEU A 166 -5.56 11.00 2.20
C LEU A 166 -6.42 12.23 2.52
N SER A 167 -6.81 12.40 3.78
CA SER A 167 -7.61 13.56 4.22
C SER A 167 -6.81 14.88 4.15
N GLU A 168 -5.54 14.84 4.54
CA GLU A 168 -4.65 16.00 4.44
C GLU A 168 -4.39 16.35 2.97
N LEU A 169 -4.08 15.34 2.14
CA LEU A 169 -3.92 15.54 0.70
C LEU A 169 -5.18 16.14 0.07
N SER A 170 -6.37 15.63 0.40
CA SER A 170 -7.65 16.16 -0.11
C SER A 170 -7.84 17.64 0.26
N SER A 171 -7.51 18.01 1.49
CA SER A 171 -7.57 19.40 1.96
C SER A 171 -6.60 20.32 1.22
N LEU A 172 -5.39 19.82 0.93
CA LEU A 172 -4.38 20.57 0.15
C LEU A 172 -4.77 20.72 -1.32
N LEU A 173 -5.46 19.73 -1.88
CA LEU A 173 -5.90 19.76 -3.28
C LEU A 173 -7.02 20.76 -3.53
N ASP A 174 -7.93 20.97 -2.57
CA ASP A 174 -9.06 21.89 -2.69
C ASP A 174 -9.44 22.46 -1.32
N GLU A 175 -8.89 23.63 -0.96
CA GLU A 175 -9.20 24.29 0.32
C GLU A 175 -10.67 24.68 0.45
N ALA A 176 -11.36 24.91 -0.68
CA ALA A 176 -12.79 25.26 -0.68
C ALA A 176 -13.68 24.03 -0.48
N ARG A 177 -13.24 22.86 -0.94
CA ARG A 177 -13.92 21.57 -0.79
C ARG A 177 -12.95 20.51 -0.25
N PRO A 178 -12.56 20.59 1.04
CA PRO A 178 -11.46 19.78 1.59
C PRO A 178 -11.72 18.28 1.55
N ASP A 179 -12.98 17.86 1.50
CA ASP A 179 -13.36 16.44 1.47
C ASP A 179 -13.58 15.90 0.04
N ALA A 180 -13.53 16.74 -1.01
CA ALA A 180 -13.95 16.36 -2.36
C ALA A 180 -13.18 15.15 -2.92
N PHE A 181 -11.87 15.11 -2.71
CA PHE A 181 -11.05 14.01 -3.20
C PHE A 181 -11.27 12.74 -2.37
N VAL A 182 -11.37 12.83 -1.05
CA VAL A 182 -11.67 11.67 -0.19
C VAL A 182 -13.05 11.07 -0.50
N GLU A 183 -14.06 11.90 -0.73
CA GLU A 183 -15.39 11.44 -1.13
C GLU A 183 -15.36 10.76 -2.50
N HIS A 184 -14.58 11.28 -3.45
CA HIS A 184 -14.35 10.60 -4.73
C HIS A 184 -13.72 9.21 -4.54
N LEU A 185 -12.72 9.09 -3.66
CA LEU A 185 -12.06 7.82 -3.36
C LEU A 185 -13.03 6.80 -2.74
N ARG A 186 -13.90 7.25 -1.83
CA ARG A 186 -14.91 6.41 -1.17
C ARG A 186 -15.98 5.91 -2.15
N LEU A 187 -16.47 6.78 -3.03
CA LEU A 187 -17.52 6.44 -3.99
C LEU A 187 -17.08 5.38 -5.01
N LYS A 188 -15.81 5.39 -5.41
CA LYS A 188 -15.27 4.47 -6.42
C LYS A 188 -14.53 3.25 -5.84
N ASP A 189 -14.38 3.19 -4.52
CA ASP A 189 -13.74 2.08 -3.78
C ASP A 189 -12.38 1.66 -4.37
N TYR A 190 -11.43 2.60 -4.43
CA TYR A 190 -10.08 2.32 -4.92
C TYR A 190 -9.26 1.40 -4.01
N GLY A 191 -9.75 1.07 -2.81
CA GLY A 191 -9.05 0.21 -1.85
C GLY A 191 -7.77 0.82 -1.27
N LEU A 192 -7.61 2.15 -1.31
CA LEU A 192 -6.46 2.85 -0.72
C LEU A 192 -6.54 2.84 0.81
N SER A 193 -5.38 2.67 1.44
CA SER A 193 -5.23 2.89 2.88
C SER A 193 -5.39 4.39 3.22
N GLU A 194 -5.97 4.71 4.39
CA GLU A 194 -6.12 6.11 4.85
C GLU A 194 -4.77 6.85 4.94
N GLU A 195 -3.72 6.10 5.29
CA GLU A 195 -2.34 6.55 5.31
C GLU A 195 -1.39 5.47 4.76
N PHE A 196 -0.42 5.87 3.93
CA PHE A 196 0.62 4.97 3.44
C PHE A 196 1.91 5.70 3.05
N PRO A 197 3.09 5.07 3.18
CA PRO A 197 4.33 5.63 2.65
C PRO A 197 4.32 5.60 1.12
N ALA A 198 4.76 6.69 0.49
CA ALA A 198 4.80 6.82 -0.96
C ALA A 198 6.05 6.17 -1.57
N ASP A 199 5.94 5.67 -2.80
CA ASP A 199 7.08 5.18 -3.57
C ASP A 199 7.69 6.30 -4.43
N LYS A 200 8.91 6.70 -4.06
CA LYS A 200 9.68 7.75 -4.75
C LYS A 200 9.90 7.47 -6.23
N LYS A 201 10.12 6.21 -6.63
CA LYS A 201 10.42 5.88 -8.03
C LYS A 201 9.18 6.07 -8.89
N ILE A 202 8.01 5.73 -8.39
CA ILE A 202 6.73 5.87 -9.09
C ILE A 202 6.31 7.34 -9.17
N LEU A 203 6.43 8.10 -8.07
CA LEU A 203 6.19 9.56 -8.09
C LEU A 203 7.08 10.28 -9.12
N ASN A 204 8.36 9.89 -9.20
CA ASN A 204 9.28 10.47 -10.18
C ASN A 204 8.92 10.08 -11.62
N LYS A 205 8.44 8.86 -11.86
CA LYS A 205 7.97 8.42 -13.18
C LYS A 205 6.70 9.18 -13.59
N PHE A 206 5.80 9.41 -12.66
CA PHE A 206 4.56 10.14 -12.91
C PHE A 206 4.80 11.56 -13.42
N GLN A 207 5.83 12.24 -12.92
CA GLN A 207 6.17 13.61 -13.33
C GLN A 207 6.94 13.71 -14.64
N ARG A 208 7.30 12.60 -15.29
CA ARG A 208 8.28 12.59 -16.39
C ARG A 208 7.75 11.88 -17.62
N PHE A 209 7.99 12.47 -18.78
CA PHE A 209 7.97 11.75 -20.04
C PHE A 209 9.28 10.96 -20.18
N THR A 210 9.19 9.72 -20.64
CA THR A 210 10.36 8.85 -20.88
C THR A 210 10.19 8.04 -22.16
N GLY A 211 11.24 7.93 -22.96
CA GLY A 211 11.28 7.10 -24.17
C GLY A 211 12.68 6.56 -24.44
N ARG A 212 12.77 5.38 -25.03
CA ARG A 212 14.04 4.77 -25.45
C ARG A 212 13.85 4.10 -26.82
N VAL A 213 14.76 4.38 -27.74
CA VAL A 213 14.82 3.76 -29.08
C VAL A 213 16.27 3.70 -29.51
N ASP A 214 16.75 2.55 -29.98
CA ASP A 214 18.06 2.32 -30.63
C ASP A 214 19.16 3.37 -30.38
N GLY A 215 19.75 3.37 -29.18
CA GLY A 215 20.85 4.28 -28.81
C GLY A 215 20.44 5.67 -28.31
N LEU A 216 19.16 6.05 -28.42
CA LEU A 216 18.57 7.27 -27.88
C LEU A 216 17.73 6.96 -26.62
N SER A 217 17.98 7.72 -25.55
CA SER A 217 17.19 7.69 -24.32
C SER A 217 16.80 9.12 -23.96
N ILE A 218 15.49 9.39 -23.87
CA ILE A 218 14.96 10.70 -23.52
C ILE A 218 14.16 10.62 -22.22
N SER A 219 14.39 11.58 -21.32
CA SER A 219 13.60 11.75 -20.10
C SER A 219 13.57 13.21 -19.66
N PHE A 220 12.38 13.78 -19.50
CA PHE A 220 12.19 15.15 -19.05
C PHE A 220 10.90 15.30 -18.24
N GLU A 221 10.83 16.32 -17.39
CA GLU A 221 9.63 16.60 -16.60
C GLU A 221 8.53 17.19 -17.46
N GLN A 222 7.28 16.78 -17.22
CA GLN A 222 6.13 17.17 -18.04
C GLN A 222 5.99 18.70 -18.14
N HIS A 223 6.31 19.43 -17.05
CA HIS A 223 6.21 20.89 -16.99
C HIS A 223 7.13 21.63 -17.98
N LEU A 224 8.13 20.94 -18.56
CA LEU A 224 9.06 21.51 -19.54
C LEU A 224 8.47 21.54 -20.97
N LEU A 225 7.41 20.77 -21.22
CA LEU A 225 6.66 20.78 -22.47
C LEU A 225 5.92 22.12 -22.62
N GLY A 226 5.98 22.73 -23.80
CA GLY A 226 5.47 24.07 -24.07
C GLY A 226 6.38 25.22 -23.60
N ASN A 227 7.53 24.91 -22.99
CA ASN A 227 8.53 25.91 -22.57
C ASN A 227 9.90 25.62 -23.19
N LYS A 228 10.63 24.65 -22.63
CA LYS A 228 11.96 24.26 -23.16
C LYS A 228 11.87 23.17 -24.22
N LEU A 229 10.79 22.40 -24.19
CA LEU A 229 10.51 21.38 -25.19
C LEU A 229 9.21 21.71 -25.92
N GLU A 230 9.24 21.62 -27.24
CA GLU A 230 8.07 21.79 -28.10
C GLU A 230 7.83 20.48 -28.85
N PHE A 231 6.62 19.94 -28.72
CA PHE A 231 6.22 18.74 -29.45
C PHE A 231 5.33 19.14 -30.63
N ASP A 232 5.75 18.73 -31.81
CA ASP A 232 4.98 18.84 -33.04
C ASP A 232 4.33 17.48 -33.33
N ALA A 233 3.02 17.43 -33.12
CA ALA A 233 2.23 16.21 -33.29
C ALA A 233 2.08 15.80 -34.77
N GLU A 234 2.06 16.75 -35.70
CA GLU A 234 1.90 16.47 -37.13
C GLU A 234 3.15 15.81 -37.69
N ASN A 235 4.32 16.36 -37.37
CA ASN A 235 5.61 15.85 -37.84
C ASN A 235 6.21 14.78 -36.91
N LYS A 236 5.59 14.54 -35.74
CA LYS A 236 6.08 13.63 -34.68
C LYS A 236 7.51 13.98 -34.24
N THR A 237 7.80 15.27 -34.13
CA THR A 237 9.12 15.77 -33.73
C THR A 237 9.06 16.43 -32.36
N LEU A 238 10.18 16.36 -31.63
CA LEU A 238 10.35 17.04 -30.35
C LEU A 238 11.55 17.99 -30.46
N LEU A 239 11.29 19.29 -30.43
CA LEU A 239 12.31 20.31 -30.43
C LEU A 239 12.76 20.60 -29.00
N ILE A 240 14.07 20.56 -28.77
CA ILE A 240 14.67 20.90 -27.47
C ILE A 240 15.40 22.24 -27.61
N ARG A 241 14.92 23.26 -26.90
CA ARG A 241 15.56 24.58 -26.84
C ARG A 241 16.53 24.63 -25.65
N ASN A 242 17.60 25.40 -25.79
CA ASN A 242 18.63 25.61 -24.76
C ASN A 242 19.23 24.29 -24.26
N LEU A 243 19.95 23.58 -25.15
CA LEU A 243 20.60 22.32 -24.83
C LEU A 243 21.56 22.46 -23.63
N PRO A 244 21.70 21.42 -22.79
CA PRO A 244 22.68 21.41 -21.70
C PRO A 244 24.09 21.66 -22.22
N THR A 245 24.89 22.47 -21.52
CA THR A 245 26.23 22.89 -21.94
C THR A 245 27.11 21.70 -22.35
N GLN A 246 27.07 20.62 -21.56
CA GLN A 246 27.85 19.41 -21.84
C GLN A 246 27.46 18.74 -23.17
N LEU A 247 26.16 18.71 -23.50
CA LEU A 247 25.69 18.14 -24.76
C LEU A 247 26.02 19.06 -25.93
N LEU A 248 25.88 20.38 -25.73
CA LEU A 248 26.24 21.39 -26.73
C LEU A 248 27.73 21.27 -27.09
N GLU A 249 28.62 21.19 -26.11
CA GLU A 249 30.07 21.02 -26.33
C GLU A 249 30.40 19.75 -27.13
N GLN A 250 29.75 18.63 -26.81
CA GLN A 250 29.94 17.37 -27.54
C GLN A 250 29.49 17.48 -29.00
N LEU A 251 28.33 18.11 -29.23
CA LEU A 251 27.78 18.30 -30.58
C LEU A 251 28.68 19.23 -31.41
N THR A 252 29.11 20.37 -30.85
CA THR A 252 29.98 21.32 -31.56
C THR A 252 31.29 20.67 -31.98
N ARG A 253 31.94 19.92 -31.08
CA ARG A 253 33.18 19.18 -31.42
C ARG A 253 32.97 18.14 -32.51
N ALA A 254 31.82 17.49 -32.55
CA ALA A 254 31.51 16.48 -33.56
C ALA A 254 31.17 17.08 -34.93
N THR A 255 30.69 18.32 -34.97
CA THR A 255 30.37 19.04 -36.22
C THR A 255 31.55 19.83 -36.82
N GLU A 256 32.57 20.13 -36.01
CA GLU A 256 33.80 20.81 -36.44
C GLU A 256 34.89 19.84 -36.94
N ALA A 257 34.70 18.53 -36.74
CA ALA A 257 35.57 17.45 -37.21
C ALA A 257 35.10 16.87 -38.54
#